data_AF-A0AAN8AHP2-F1
#
_entry.id   AF-A0AAN8AHP2-F1
#
_cell.length_a   1.000
_cell.length_b   1.000
_cell.length_c   1.000
_cell.angle_alpha   90.00
_cell.angle_beta   90.00
_cell.angle_gamma   90.00
#
_symmetry.space_group_name_H-M   'P 1'
#
loop_
_entity.id
_entity.type
_entity.pdbx_description
1 polymer ?
#
loop_
_entity_poly.entity_id
_entity_poly.type
_entity_poly.pdbx_seq_one_letter_code
_entity_poly.pdbx_strand_id
1 'polypeptide(L)'
;MWILDPFSVDPTKNDVALPSHLESQLLEVSTDITLKLQWGKLDLGSFWIAVSKEYQCLALRAMKVLLPFTTTYLCESGFSIVATTKTKARNRLRAMLEATLRVSLSPIPARLDLIMSQRQAQMSH
;
A
#
# COMPACT_ATOMS: atom_id res chain seq x y z
N MET A 1 12.98 -5.84 -14.28
CA MET A 1 11.62 -5.26 -14.19
C MET A 1 11.75 -3.76 -13.97
N TRP A 2 11.41 -2.94 -14.97
CA TRP A 2 11.62 -1.47 -15.01
C TRP A 2 11.03 -0.68 -13.83
N ILE A 3 10.08 -1.28 -13.11
CA ILE A 3 9.45 -0.69 -11.91
C ILE A 3 10.43 -0.67 -10.74
N LEU A 4 11.30 -1.69 -10.63
CA LEU A 4 12.30 -1.81 -9.57
C LEU A 4 13.62 -1.11 -9.92
N ASP A 5 13.92 -0.99 -11.21
CA ASP A 5 15.08 -0.27 -11.71
C ASP A 5 14.73 0.30 -13.10
N PRO A 6 14.33 1.59 -13.17
CA PRO A 6 13.99 2.24 -14.42
C PRO A 6 15.21 2.63 -15.26
N PHE A 7 16.43 2.49 -14.73
CA PHE A 7 17.69 2.84 -15.41
C PHE A 7 18.40 1.62 -16.00
N SER A 8 18.03 0.40 -15.59
CA SER A 8 18.54 -0.86 -16.15
C SER A 8 17.60 -1.48 -17.19
N VAL A 9 16.81 -0.67 -17.89
CA VAL A 9 15.89 -1.15 -18.94
C VAL A 9 16.71 -1.63 -20.14
N ASP A 10 16.65 -2.93 -20.42
CA ASP A 10 17.24 -3.51 -21.61
C ASP A 10 16.23 -3.44 -22.77
N PRO A 11 16.49 -2.66 -23.83
CA PRO A 11 15.59 -2.51 -24.97
C PRO A 11 15.42 -3.80 -25.79
N THR A 12 16.28 -4.80 -25.59
CA THR A 12 16.21 -6.09 -26.30
C THR A 12 15.36 -7.14 -25.58
N LYS A 13 15.11 -6.94 -24.27
CA LYS A 13 14.23 -7.79 -23.49
C LYS A 13 12.83 -7.21 -23.52
N ASN A 14 11.97 -7.83 -24.33
CA ASN A 14 10.55 -7.51 -24.49
C ASN A 14 9.70 -7.82 -23.23
N ASP A 15 10.27 -7.65 -22.04
CA ASP A 15 9.68 -8.03 -20.73
C ASP A 15 8.48 -7.16 -20.35
N VAL A 16 8.12 -6.22 -21.21
CA VAL A 16 7.25 -5.09 -20.88
C VAL A 16 6.35 -4.79 -22.08
N ALA A 17 5.15 -5.35 -22.10
CA ALA A 17 4.08 -4.89 -22.99
C ALA A 17 3.56 -3.51 -22.51
N LEU A 18 4.38 -2.48 -22.67
CA LEU A 18 3.96 -1.09 -22.53
C LEU A 18 3.45 -0.59 -23.89
N PRO A 19 2.40 0.23 -23.92
CA PRO A 19 2.06 1.00 -25.10
C PRO A 19 3.26 1.87 -25.53
N SER A 20 3.45 2.07 -26.84
CA SER A 20 4.58 2.81 -27.41
C SER A 20 4.82 4.19 -26.77
N HIS A 21 3.76 4.93 -26.43
CA HIS A 21 3.91 6.22 -25.75
C HIS A 21 4.54 6.11 -24.35
N LEU A 22 4.30 5.02 -23.61
CA LEU A 22 4.90 4.80 -22.30
C LEU A 22 6.32 4.23 -22.41
N GLU A 23 6.63 3.50 -23.47
CA GLU A 23 8.00 3.06 -23.76
C GLU A 23 8.91 4.27 -24.01
N SER A 24 8.44 5.25 -24.80
CA SER A 24 9.17 6.50 -25.01
C SER A 24 9.38 7.27 -23.70
N GLN A 25 8.35 7.37 -22.85
CA GLN A 25 8.48 8.00 -21.53
C GLN A 25 9.45 7.26 -20.62
N LEU A 26 9.43 5.92 -20.65
CA LEU A 26 10.37 5.12 -19.86
C LEU A 26 11.80 5.32 -20.34
N LEU A 27 12.03 5.42 -21.66
CA LEU A 27 13.33 5.71 -22.23
C LEU A 27 13.82 7.10 -21.79
N GLU A 28 12.95 8.09 -21.80
CA GLU A 28 13.26 9.45 -21.33
C GLU A 28 13.66 9.44 -19.85
N VAL A 29 12.86 8.80 -18.99
CA VAL A 29 13.19 8.61 -17.56
C VAL A 29 14.52 7.87 -17.36
N SER A 30 14.81 6.85 -18.17
CA SER A 30 16.05 6.07 -18.06
C SER A 30 17.31 6.84 -18.45
N THR A 31 17.16 7.90 -19.25
CA THR A 31 18.26 8.76 -19.72
C THR A 31 18.37 10.07 -18.94
N ASP A 32 17.39 10.39 -18.10
CA ASP A 32 17.40 11.58 -17.26
C ASP A 32 18.39 11.46 -16.08
N ILE A 33 19.42 12.31 -16.12
CA ILE A 33 20.50 12.36 -15.12
C ILE A 33 19.99 12.87 -13.76
N THR A 34 19.03 13.80 -13.78
CA THR A 34 18.43 14.38 -12.56
C THR A 34 17.65 13.31 -11.81
N LEU A 35 16.81 12.56 -12.51
CA LEU A 35 16.07 11.44 -11.95
C LEU A 35 17.02 10.34 -11.48
N LYS A 36 18.11 10.06 -12.21
CA LYS A 36 19.15 9.11 -11.78
C LYS A 36 19.84 9.52 -10.48
N LEU A 37 20.09 10.81 -10.29
CA LEU A 37 20.65 11.33 -9.04
C LEU A 37 19.66 11.22 -7.88
N GLN A 38 18.36 11.39 -8.14
CA GLN A 38 17.31 11.24 -7.13
C GLN A 38 17.08 9.77 -6.76
N TRP A 39 17.23 8.84 -7.70
CA TRP A 39 17.09 7.40 -7.49
C TRP A 39 17.98 6.87 -6.37
N GLY A 40 19.23 7.34 -6.29
CA GLY A 40 20.15 6.96 -5.20
C GLY A 40 19.83 7.58 -3.84
N LYS A 41 18.86 8.50 -3.76
CA LYS A 41 18.51 9.26 -2.55
C LYS A 41 17.12 8.96 -2.02
N LEU A 42 16.18 8.60 -2.90
CA LEU A 42 14.79 8.35 -2.58
C LEU A 42 14.52 6.85 -2.45
N ASP A 43 13.56 6.49 -1.59
CA ASP A 43 12.97 5.16 -1.66
C ASP A 43 12.14 4.98 -2.95
N LEU A 44 11.82 3.73 -3.26
CA LEU A 44 11.13 3.36 -4.49
C LEU A 44 9.78 4.07 -4.68
N GLY A 45 8.98 4.18 -3.62
CA GLY A 45 7.68 4.83 -3.68
C GLY A 45 7.81 6.34 -3.87
N SER A 46 8.68 6.97 -3.08
CA SER A 46 8.98 8.41 -3.18
C SER A 46 9.52 8.79 -4.55
N PHE A 47 10.36 7.94 -5.15
CA PHE A 47 10.86 8.14 -6.51
C PHE A 47 9.71 8.17 -7.53
N TRP A 48 8.84 7.16 -7.54
CA TRP A 48 7.72 7.12 -8.49
C TRP A 48 6.71 8.26 -8.25
N ILE A 49 6.56 8.74 -7.01
CA ILE A 49 5.78 9.95 -6.71
C ILE A 49 6.45 11.19 -7.33
N ALA A 50 7.77 11.32 -7.26
CA ALA A 50 8.48 12.42 -7.91
C ALA A 50 8.33 12.38 -9.44
N VAL A 51 8.52 11.21 -10.05
CA VAL A 51 8.35 10.99 -11.50
C VAL A 51 6.92 11.28 -11.95
N SER A 52 5.91 11.09 -11.09
CA SER A 52 4.51 11.34 -11.43
C SER A 52 4.19 12.80 -11.78
N LYS A 53 5.05 13.76 -11.41
CA LYS A 53 4.90 15.18 -11.75
C LYS A 53 5.06 15.44 -13.25
N GLU A 54 5.92 14.67 -13.92
CA GLU A 54 6.26 14.85 -15.33
C GLU A 54 5.73 13.69 -16.19
N TYR A 55 5.81 12.46 -15.66
CA TYR A 55 5.40 11.23 -16.35
C TYR A 55 4.27 10.52 -15.60
N GLN A 56 3.15 11.23 -15.43
CA GLN A 56 2.01 10.77 -14.62
C GLN A 56 1.50 9.37 -15.00
N CYS A 57 1.33 9.10 -16.30
CA CYS A 57 0.82 7.81 -16.79
C CYS A 57 1.77 6.65 -16.49
N LEU A 58 3.07 6.85 -16.71
CA LEU A 58 4.11 5.86 -16.42
C LEU A 58 4.20 5.59 -14.91
N ALA A 59 4.30 6.65 -14.11
CA ALA A 59 4.41 6.57 -12.66
C ALA A 59 3.17 5.92 -12.01
N LEU A 60 1.96 6.24 -12.47
CA LEU A 60 0.74 5.60 -11.97
C LEU A 60 0.76 4.08 -12.19
N ARG A 61 1.32 3.61 -13.30
CA ARG A 61 1.42 2.18 -13.57
C ARG A 61 2.44 1.50 -12.67
N ALA A 62 3.60 2.13 -12.45
CA ALA A 62 4.58 1.65 -11.48
C ALA A 62 3.98 1.61 -10.07
N MET A 63 3.33 2.69 -9.63
CA MET A 63 2.67 2.77 -8.33
C MET A 63 1.57 1.72 -8.16
N LYS A 64 0.76 1.42 -9.18
CA LYS A 64 -0.26 0.35 -9.10
C LYS A 64 0.33 -1.04 -8.84
N VAL A 65 1.55 -1.29 -9.31
CA VAL A 65 2.26 -2.56 -9.06
C VAL A 65 2.91 -2.54 -7.68
N LEU A 66 3.43 -1.38 -7.26
CA LEU A 66 4.10 -1.20 -5.97
C LEU A 66 3.16 -1.10 -4.78
N LEU A 67 1.95 -0.60 -4.99
CA LEU A 67 0.89 -0.61 -3.99
C LEU A 67 0.32 -2.03 -3.94
N PRO A 68 0.68 -2.87 -2.94
CA PRO A 68 -0.11 -4.07 -2.70
C PRO A 68 -1.54 -3.58 -2.49
N PHE A 69 -2.49 -4.07 -3.28
CA PHE A 69 -3.88 -3.62 -3.28
C PHE A 69 -4.41 -3.49 -1.84
N THR A 70 -4.29 -2.30 -1.27
CA THR A 70 -4.76 -2.03 0.09
C THR A 70 -6.27 -2.17 0.09
N THR A 71 -6.94 -1.83 -1.01
CA THR A 71 -8.38 -2.02 -1.15
C THR A 71 -8.79 -3.50 -1.14
N THR A 72 -8.07 -4.42 -1.81
CA THR A 72 -8.41 -5.85 -1.79
C THR A 72 -8.12 -6.46 -0.43
N TYR A 73 -6.92 -6.28 0.12
CA TYR A 73 -6.57 -6.82 1.44
C TYR A 73 -7.44 -6.22 2.55
N LEU A 74 -7.70 -4.90 2.53
CA LEU A 74 -8.59 -4.26 3.51
C LEU A 74 -10.05 -4.64 3.30
N CYS A 75 -10.48 -4.89 2.05
CA CYS A 75 -11.84 -5.38 1.78
C CYS A 75 -12.01 -6.83 2.26
N GLU A 76 -11.06 -7.72 1.95
CA GLU A 76 -11.05 -9.10 2.42
C GLU A 76 -10.95 -9.18 3.95
N SER A 77 -10.04 -8.41 4.55
CA SER A 77 -9.90 -8.31 6.00
C SER A 77 -11.16 -7.74 6.64
N GLY A 78 -11.71 -6.65 6.10
CA GLY A 78 -12.95 -6.04 6.56
C GLY A 78 -14.13 -7.01 6.47
N PHE A 79 -14.26 -7.73 5.37
CA PHE A 79 -15.30 -8.74 5.18
C PHE A 79 -15.15 -9.91 6.15
N SER A 80 -13.91 -10.38 6.36
CA SER A 80 -13.58 -11.43 7.35
C SER A 80 -13.94 -10.99 8.77
N ILE A 81 -13.65 -9.74 9.15
CA ILE A 81 -14.03 -9.18 10.45
C ILE A 81 -15.56 -9.12 10.60
N VAL A 82 -16.28 -8.69 9.56
CA VAL A 82 -17.75 -8.68 9.58
C VAL A 82 -18.31 -10.10 9.74
N ALA A 83 -17.77 -11.06 9.00
CA ALA A 83 -18.20 -12.46 9.03
C ALA A 83 -17.94 -13.14 10.40
N THR A 84 -16.77 -12.89 11.00
CA THR A 84 -16.41 -13.39 12.34
C THR A 84 -17.19 -12.71 13.46
N THR A 85 -17.47 -11.41 13.32
CA THR A 85 -18.26 -10.63 14.28
C THR A 85 -19.74 -11.06 14.26
N LYS A 86 -20.30 -11.31 13.07
CA LYS A 86 -21.67 -11.80 12.88
C LYS A 86 -21.88 -13.21 13.47
N THR A 87 -20.87 -14.07 13.42
CA THR A 87 -20.95 -15.43 13.98
C THR A 87 -20.83 -15.45 15.51
N LYS A 88 -20.03 -14.56 16.11
CA LYS A 88 -19.82 -14.52 17.57
C LYS A 88 -20.85 -13.70 18.34
N ALA A 89 -21.46 -12.71 17.72
CA ALA A 89 -22.22 -11.71 18.45
C ALA A 89 -23.65 -11.57 17.89
N ARG A 90 -24.54 -12.45 18.38
CA ARG A 90 -25.87 -12.63 17.79
C ARG A 90 -26.86 -11.48 18.01
N ASN A 91 -26.68 -10.51 18.92
CA ASN A 91 -27.82 -9.64 19.29
C ASN A 91 -27.57 -8.14 19.57
N ARG A 92 -26.47 -7.49 19.16
CA ARG A 92 -26.29 -6.03 19.48
C ARG A 92 -25.42 -5.15 18.56
N LEU A 93 -25.13 -5.55 17.32
CA LEU A 93 -23.89 -5.11 16.67
C LEU A 93 -24.03 -4.20 15.45
N ARG A 94 -24.18 -2.91 15.71
CA ARG A 94 -23.75 -1.87 14.75
C ARG A 94 -22.55 -1.09 15.29
N ALA A 95 -22.68 -0.50 16.48
CA ALA A 95 -21.61 0.26 17.12
C ALA A 95 -20.33 -0.56 17.43
N MET A 96 -20.48 -1.82 17.89
CA MET A 96 -19.31 -2.70 18.13
C MET A 96 -18.66 -3.16 16.81
N LEU A 97 -19.42 -3.32 15.74
CA LEU A 97 -18.87 -3.71 14.44
C LEU A 97 -18.00 -2.59 13.87
N GLU A 98 -18.49 -1.35 13.92
CA GLU A 98 -17.72 -0.17 13.50
C GLU A 98 -16.45 0.01 14.33
N ALA A 99 -16.53 -0.16 15.66
CA ALA A 99 -15.36 -0.10 16.54
C ALA A 99 -14.35 -1.22 16.23
N THR A 100 -14.80 -2.46 16.00
CA THR A 100 -13.93 -3.60 15.70
C THR A 100 -13.26 -3.45 14.34
N LEU A 101 -14.01 -3.01 13.32
CA LEU A 101 -13.46 -2.71 12.01
C LEU A 101 -12.43 -1.58 12.09
N ARG A 102 -12.73 -0.50 12.81
CA ARG A 102 -11.80 0.62 13.00
C ARG A 102 -10.49 0.18 13.65
N VAL A 103 -10.55 -0.65 14.69
CA VAL A 103 -9.33 -1.15 15.37
C VAL A 103 -8.55 -2.11 14.48
N SER A 104 -9.24 -3.02 13.78
CA SER A 104 -8.58 -4.09 13.02
C SER A 104 -8.02 -3.63 11.67
N LEU A 105 -8.62 -2.61 11.07
CA LEU A 105 -8.15 -2.00 9.81
C LEU A 105 -7.22 -0.80 10.06
N SER A 106 -6.98 -0.44 11.33
CA SER A 106 -6.06 0.63 11.69
C SER A 106 -4.62 0.21 11.41
N PRO A 107 -3.82 1.04 10.71
CA PRO A 107 -2.38 0.82 10.59
C PRO A 107 -1.63 1.06 11.91
N ILE A 108 -2.29 1.62 12.93
CA ILE A 108 -1.74 1.85 14.26
C ILE A 108 -1.83 0.54 15.06
N PRO A 109 -0.71 -0.02 15.56
CA PRO A 109 -0.74 -1.23 16.37
C PRO A 109 -1.54 -1.00 17.65
N ALA A 110 -2.38 -1.97 18.01
CA ALA A 110 -3.15 -1.93 19.25
C ALA A 110 -2.18 -1.86 20.44
N ARG A 111 -2.30 -0.82 21.27
CA ARG A 111 -1.53 -0.68 22.52
C ARG A 111 -2.07 -1.65 23.58
N LEU A 112 -1.86 -2.94 23.35
CA LEU A 112 -2.34 -4.02 24.20
C LEU A 112 -1.80 -3.88 25.63
N ASP A 113 -0.57 -3.39 25.80
CA ASP A 113 0.06 -3.18 27.11
C ASP A 113 -0.72 -2.17 27.97
N LEU A 114 -1.22 -1.10 27.36
CA LEU A 114 -2.02 -0.08 28.06
C LEU A 114 -3.40 -0.62 28.46
N ILE A 115 -4.02 -1.44 27.60
CA ILE A 115 -5.31 -2.07 27.88
C ILE A 115 -5.16 -3.13 28.98
N MET A 116 -4.08 -3.93 28.95
CA MET A 116 -3.78 -4.94 29.98
C MET A 116 -3.50 -4.27 31.33
N SER A 117 -2.76 -3.16 31.35
CA SER A 117 -2.53 -2.34 32.54
C SER A 117 -3.83 -1.80 33.17
N GLN A 118 -4.78 -1.34 32.35
CA GLN A 118 -6.07 -0.80 32.83
C GLN A 118 -7.09 -1.87 33.24
N ARG A 119 -6.92 -3.13 32.83
CA ARG A 119 -7.83 -4.25 33.18
C ARG A 119 -7.56 -4.83 34.58
N GLN A 120 -6.39 -4.58 35.18
CA GLN A 120 -5.97 -5.21 36.44
C GLN A 120 -6.42 -4.45 37.70
N ALA A 121 -7.65 -3.92 37.74
CA ALA A 121 -8.20 -3.30 38.96
C ALA A 121 -9.72 -3.39 39.04
N GLN A 122 -10.24 -4.61 39.14
CA GLN A 122 -11.47 -4.86 39.91
C GLN A 122 -11.18 -6.05 40.82
N MET A 123 -10.60 -5.76 41.98
CA MET A 123 -10.61 -6.70 43.11
C MET A 123 -12.07 -6.89 43.50
N SER A 124 -12.59 -8.10 43.33
CA SER A 124 -13.92 -8.48 43.81
C SER A 124 -13.95 -8.40 45.33
N HIS A 125 -14.97 -7.75 45.88
CA HIS A 125 -15.39 -7.86 47.28
C HIS A 125 -16.86 -8.30 47.30
#